data_AF-A0A7I7VU77-F1
#
_entry.id   AF-A0A7I7VU77-F1
#
_cell.length_a   1.000
_cell.length_b   1.000
_cell.length_c   1.000
_cell.angle_alpha   90.00
_cell.angle_beta   90.00
_cell.angle_gamma   90.00
#
_symmetry.space_group_name_H-M   'P 1'
#
loop_
_entity.id
_entity.type
_entity.pdbx_description
1 polymer ?
#
loop_
_entity_poly.entity_id
_entity_poly.type
_entity_poly.pdbx_seq_one_letter_code
_entity_poly.pdbx_strand_id
1 'polypeptide(L)'
;MQDLVDPMYVQLPGAQQTEARVVGRDPLTDLAVLRVDPQSAQPLTISPEGARLGELCFAFGSPLGEFPESISIGIVSGLKRSLPTGDKQAIFDVIQTDAAINPGNSGGPLVNVDGQVIGVNTAIVPEADGIGFAVPADTVAEVVHELITYGAVERASLGVSVARRVVDRAPGGHALVVTAVRDNSAGTFEPGDAIVAVGDRDIHSQNDLLRALRRDVANRKVTVVVLRGDHEVSIECRPRSVRTFG
;
A
#
# COMPACT_ATOMS: atom_id res chain seq x y z
N MET A 1 5.35 8.23 9.70
CA MET A 1 5.09 7.04 10.55
C MET A 1 6.26 6.58 11.46
N GLN A 2 7.49 7.12 11.34
CA GLN A 2 8.53 6.86 12.38
C GLN A 2 8.27 7.64 13.68
N ASP A 3 7.38 8.63 13.62
CA ASP A 3 7.09 9.57 14.71
C ASP A 3 5.83 9.21 15.52
N LEU A 4 5.31 7.98 15.38
CA LEU A 4 4.30 7.48 16.30
C LEU A 4 4.98 7.20 17.63
N VAL A 5 4.86 8.14 18.56
CA VAL A 5 5.45 8.09 19.90
C VAL A 5 4.31 8.05 20.91
N ASP A 6 4.36 7.08 21.83
CA ASP A 6 3.39 7.01 22.92
C ASP A 6 3.63 8.13 23.96
N PRO A 7 2.58 8.65 24.61
CA PRO A 7 1.17 8.29 24.40
C PRO A 7 0.56 8.97 23.17
N MET A 8 -0.25 8.21 22.43
CA MET A 8 -1.06 8.73 21.33
C MET A 8 -2.48 9.02 21.81
N TYR A 9 -3.17 9.94 21.14
CA TYR A 9 -4.54 10.30 21.48
C TYR A 9 -5.43 10.36 20.23
N VAL A 10 -6.69 9.98 20.39
CA VAL A 10 -7.74 10.05 19.37
C VAL A 10 -8.89 10.88 19.93
N GLN A 11 -9.45 11.75 19.10
CA GLN A 11 -10.68 12.47 19.39
C GLN A 11 -11.69 12.18 18.28
N LEU A 12 -12.78 11.51 18.64
CA LEU A 12 -13.90 11.27 17.72
C LEU A 12 -14.84 12.48 17.70
N PRO A 13 -15.63 12.69 16.62
CA PRO A 13 -16.65 13.74 16.56
C PRO A 13 -17.55 13.75 17.80
N GLY A 14 -17.63 14.91 18.47
CA GLY A 14 -18.42 15.09 19.69
C GLY A 14 -17.95 14.32 20.93
N ALA A 15 -16.80 13.65 20.89
CA ALA A 15 -16.25 12.87 22.00
C ALA A 15 -15.07 13.57 22.70
N GLN A 16 -14.82 13.14 23.94
CA GLN A 16 -13.61 13.50 24.67
C GLN A 16 -12.39 12.82 24.03
N GLN A 17 -11.24 13.48 24.13
CA GLN A 17 -9.97 12.92 23.72
C GLN A 17 -9.67 11.66 24.57
N THR A 18 -9.30 10.58 23.91
CA THR A 18 -9.05 9.28 24.53
C THR A 18 -7.65 8.79 24.16
N GLU A 19 -6.94 8.18 25.11
CA GLU A 19 -5.64 7.58 24.86
C GLU A 19 -5.76 6.40 23.87
N ALA A 20 -4.84 6.32 22.92
CA ALA A 20 -4.74 5.29 21.92
C ALA A 20 -3.39 4.57 22.03
N ARG A 21 -3.40 3.27 21.78
CA ARG A 21 -2.19 2.44 21.79
C ARG A 21 -1.83 2.02 20.38
N VAL A 22 -0.55 2.07 20.03
CA VAL A 22 -0.09 1.52 18.75
C VAL A 22 -0.16 -0.01 18.79
N VAL A 23 -0.96 -0.61 17.89
CA VAL A 23 -1.03 -2.06 17.70
C VAL A 23 0.13 -2.53 16.84
N GLY A 24 0.44 -1.77 15.78
CA GLY A 24 1.55 -2.04 14.88
C GLY A 24 1.58 -1.04 13.73
N ARG A 25 2.67 -1.10 12.95
CA ARG A 25 2.92 -0.21 11.82
C ARG A 25 3.62 -0.95 10.68
N ASP A 26 3.39 -0.49 9.46
CA ASP A 26 4.00 -1.01 8.24
C ASP A 26 4.58 0.11 7.37
N PRO A 27 5.85 0.48 7.59
CA PRO A 27 6.52 1.60 6.90
C PRO A 27 6.52 1.50 5.38
N LEU A 28 6.40 0.30 4.83
CA LEU A 28 6.41 0.10 3.38
C LEU A 28 5.15 0.62 2.70
N THR A 29 4.00 0.56 3.39
CA THR A 29 2.71 1.03 2.86
C THR A 29 2.22 2.29 3.55
N ASP A 30 2.99 2.84 4.50
CA ASP A 30 2.62 4.00 5.32
C ASP A 30 1.29 3.80 6.08
N LEU A 31 1.09 2.61 6.65
CA LEU A 31 -0.10 2.27 7.44
C LEU A 31 0.23 1.88 8.87
N ALA A 32 -0.58 2.33 9.82
CA ALA A 32 -0.53 1.91 11.22
C ALA A 32 -1.93 1.61 11.75
N VAL A 33 -2.00 0.73 12.75
CA VAL A 33 -3.23 0.43 13.46
C VAL A 33 -3.09 0.92 14.90
N LEU A 34 -4.09 1.69 15.32
CA LEU A 34 -4.22 2.17 16.70
C LEU A 34 -5.42 1.49 17.35
N ARG A 35 -5.30 1.22 18.64
CA ARG A 35 -6.39 0.70 19.46
C ARG A 35 -6.83 1.76 20.45
N VAL A 36 -8.14 1.99 20.48
CA VAL A 36 -8.83 2.84 21.47
C VAL A 36 -9.85 1.96 22.19
N ASP A 37 -9.92 2.09 23.51
CA ASP A 37 -10.91 1.42 24.34
C ASP A 37 -11.68 2.48 25.16
N PRO A 38 -13.03 2.39 25.26
CA PRO A 38 -13.90 1.47 24.54
C PRO A 38 -14.05 1.83 23.05
N GLN A 39 -14.33 0.84 22.21
CA GLN A 39 -14.70 1.06 20.81
C GLN A 39 -16.16 1.50 20.72
N SER A 40 -16.40 2.79 20.46
CA SER A 40 -17.74 3.39 20.47
C SER A 40 -18.20 3.96 19.11
N ALA A 41 -17.33 3.94 18.10
CA ALA A 41 -17.64 4.44 16.76
C ALA A 41 -18.23 3.37 15.85
N GLN A 42 -19.16 3.77 14.97
CA GLN A 42 -19.59 2.93 13.86
C GLN A 42 -18.47 2.87 12.79
N PRO A 43 -18.00 1.68 12.40
CA PRO A 43 -16.94 1.56 11.40
C PRO A 43 -17.46 1.89 9.99
N LEU A 44 -16.58 2.46 9.16
CA LEU A 44 -16.83 2.59 7.73
C LEU A 44 -16.70 1.23 7.03
N THR A 45 -17.43 1.07 5.92
CA THR A 45 -17.32 -0.12 5.07
C THR A 45 -16.18 0.08 4.07
N ILE A 46 -15.29 -0.91 3.94
CA ILE A 46 -14.27 -0.92 2.89
C ILE A 46 -14.91 -1.35 1.57
N SER A 47 -14.65 -0.63 0.49
CA SER A 47 -15.14 -0.98 -0.85
C SER A 47 -14.55 -2.32 -1.30
N PRO A 48 -15.37 -3.31 -1.67
CA PRO A 48 -14.88 -4.58 -2.22
C PRO A 48 -14.34 -4.41 -3.65
N GLU A 49 -14.79 -3.37 -4.37
CA GLU A 49 -14.39 -3.10 -5.75
C GLU A 49 -13.14 -2.19 -5.82
N GLY A 50 -12.79 -1.53 -4.73
CA GLY A 50 -11.70 -0.55 -4.69
C GLY A 50 -12.02 0.73 -5.46
N ALA A 51 -10.97 1.44 -5.86
CA ALA A 51 -11.08 2.68 -6.61
C ALA A 51 -11.12 2.45 -8.13
N ARG A 52 -11.93 3.24 -8.83
CA ARG A 52 -12.05 3.26 -10.30
C ARG A 52 -11.63 4.61 -10.85
N LEU A 53 -10.86 4.58 -11.94
CA LEU A 53 -10.43 5.79 -12.63
C LEU A 53 -11.64 6.63 -13.07
N GLY A 54 -11.62 7.92 -12.73
CA GLY A 54 -12.65 8.89 -13.06
C GLY A 54 -13.87 8.90 -12.14
N GLU A 55 -13.95 8.02 -11.14
CA GLU A 55 -15.08 8.05 -10.20
C GLU A 55 -14.94 9.22 -9.20
N LEU A 56 -16.07 9.77 -8.77
CA LEU A 56 -16.11 10.79 -7.72
C LEU A 56 -15.64 10.21 -6.40
N CYS A 57 -14.82 10.97 -5.68
CA CYS A 57 -14.34 10.61 -4.36
C CYS A 57 -14.33 11.80 -3.41
N PHE A 58 -14.38 11.50 -2.13
CA PHE A 58 -14.36 12.47 -1.05
C PHE A 58 -13.21 12.17 -0.09
N ALA A 59 -12.36 13.15 0.17
CA ALA A 59 -11.29 13.03 1.14
C ALA A 59 -11.72 13.68 2.46
N PHE A 60 -11.68 12.90 3.53
CA PHE A 60 -11.99 13.36 4.89
C PHE A 60 -10.71 13.52 5.69
N GLY A 61 -10.72 14.48 6.62
CA GLY A 61 -9.61 14.67 7.54
C GLY A 61 -9.80 15.85 8.49
N SER A 62 -8.72 16.21 9.16
CA SER A 62 -8.63 17.38 10.03
C SER A 62 -7.45 18.25 9.59
N PRO A 63 -7.57 18.98 8.45
CA PRO A 63 -6.51 19.84 7.93
C PRO A 63 -5.90 20.72 9.02
N LEU A 64 -4.56 20.72 9.07
CA LEU A 64 -3.74 21.49 10.00
C LEU A 64 -4.00 21.20 11.50
N GLY A 65 -4.84 20.22 11.82
CA GLY A 65 -5.31 19.96 13.20
C GLY A 65 -6.29 21.02 13.73
N GLU A 66 -6.57 22.07 12.96
CA GLU A 66 -7.39 23.21 13.36
C GLU A 66 -8.81 23.16 12.76
N PHE A 67 -8.98 22.39 11.68
CA PHE A 67 -10.24 22.27 10.95
C PHE A 67 -10.77 20.83 10.98
N PRO A 68 -11.18 20.31 12.15
CA PRO A 68 -11.69 18.96 12.26
C PRO A 68 -12.93 18.76 11.39
N GLU A 69 -13.13 17.52 10.94
CA GLU A 69 -14.32 17.11 10.17
C GLU A 69 -14.44 17.80 8.80
N SER A 70 -13.32 18.13 8.17
CA SER A 70 -13.30 18.69 6.83
C SER A 70 -13.48 17.61 5.76
N ILE A 71 -14.23 17.95 4.73
CA ILE A 71 -14.44 17.14 3.54
C ILE A 71 -14.03 17.94 2.29
N SER A 72 -13.33 17.29 1.37
CA SER A 72 -13.09 17.80 0.02
C SER A 72 -13.59 16.79 -1.02
N ILE A 73 -14.01 17.29 -2.17
CA ILE A 73 -14.50 16.48 -3.30
C ILE A 73 -13.50 16.55 -4.46
N GLY A 74 -13.38 15.44 -5.17
CA GLY A 74 -12.64 15.34 -6.43
C GLY A 74 -13.02 14.06 -7.16
N ILE A 75 -12.13 13.61 -8.04
CA ILE A 75 -12.19 12.35 -8.74
C ILE A 75 -10.93 11.52 -8.49
N VAL A 76 -11.01 10.23 -8.79
CA VAL A 76 -9.84 9.38 -8.95
C VAL A 76 -9.15 9.72 -10.27
N SER A 77 -8.08 10.50 -10.21
CA SER A 77 -7.31 10.97 -11.37
C SER A 77 -6.28 9.96 -11.89
N GLY A 78 -5.95 8.94 -11.10
CA GLY A 78 -4.98 7.93 -11.47
C GLY A 78 -4.95 6.75 -10.52
N LEU A 79 -4.52 5.60 -11.04
CA LEU A 79 -4.33 4.37 -10.29
C LEU A 79 -2.90 3.86 -10.47
N LYS A 80 -2.46 3.00 -9.54
CA LYS A 80 -1.18 2.30 -9.63
C LYS A 80 0.02 3.27 -9.80
N ARG A 81 -0.01 4.39 -9.09
CA ARG A 81 1.07 5.39 -9.09
C ARG A 81 2.16 5.02 -8.10
N SER A 82 3.39 5.46 -8.36
CA SER A 82 4.49 5.37 -7.40
C SER A 82 4.67 6.73 -6.78
N LEU A 83 4.55 6.82 -5.45
CA LEU A 83 4.74 8.05 -4.68
C LEU A 83 6.18 8.07 -4.12
N PRO A 84 7.06 8.95 -4.61
CA PRO A 84 8.37 9.15 -4.02
C PRO A 84 8.24 9.75 -2.61
N THR A 85 9.01 9.24 -1.66
CA THR A 85 8.98 9.70 -0.26
C THR A 85 10.33 10.27 0.17
N GLY A 86 10.94 11.10 -0.69
CA GLY A 86 12.30 11.62 -0.49
C GLY A 86 13.34 10.50 -0.44
N ASP A 87 14.16 10.47 0.61
CA ASP A 87 15.19 9.44 0.85
C ASP A 87 14.61 8.08 1.28
N LYS A 88 13.30 8.01 1.56
CA LYS A 88 12.63 6.77 1.96
C LYS A 88 12.18 5.99 0.72
N GLN A 89 11.94 4.70 0.92
CA GLN A 89 11.38 3.85 -0.12
C GLN A 89 9.99 4.34 -0.53
N ALA A 90 9.80 4.53 -1.84
CA ALA A 90 8.53 4.96 -2.42
C ALA A 90 7.36 4.06 -1.99
N ILE A 91 6.19 4.67 -1.85
CA ILE A 91 4.93 3.94 -1.63
C ILE A 91 4.36 3.61 -3.00
N PHE A 92 4.12 2.33 -3.25
CA PHE A 92 3.72 1.85 -4.57
C PHE A 92 2.22 1.64 -4.68
N ASP A 93 1.79 1.77 -5.93
CA ASP A 93 0.42 1.61 -6.41
C ASP A 93 -0.63 2.43 -5.65
N VAL A 94 -0.28 3.66 -5.25
CA VAL A 94 -1.22 4.60 -4.66
C VAL A 94 -2.27 5.08 -5.67
N ILE A 95 -3.43 5.43 -5.14
CA ILE A 95 -4.49 6.16 -5.85
C ILE A 95 -4.05 7.62 -5.94
N GLN A 96 -4.27 8.24 -7.09
CA GLN A 96 -4.14 9.68 -7.29
C GLN A 96 -5.54 10.30 -7.36
N THR A 97 -5.73 11.44 -6.70
CA THR A 97 -6.96 12.24 -6.72
C THR A 97 -6.66 13.73 -6.83
N ASP A 98 -7.61 14.49 -7.37
CA ASP A 98 -7.61 15.95 -7.36
C ASP A 98 -8.45 16.55 -6.23
N ALA A 99 -9.04 15.71 -5.36
CA ALA A 99 -9.63 16.16 -4.11
C ALA A 99 -8.56 16.88 -3.28
N ALA A 100 -8.92 18.00 -2.65
CA ALA A 100 -7.97 18.78 -1.86
C ALA A 100 -7.46 17.96 -0.66
N ILE A 101 -6.18 17.57 -0.71
CA ILE A 101 -5.46 16.94 0.39
C ILE A 101 -4.44 17.94 0.93
N ASN A 102 -4.45 18.16 2.25
CA ASN A 102 -3.50 19.02 2.94
C ASN A 102 -2.92 18.28 4.15
N PRO A 103 -1.80 18.73 4.74
CA PRO A 103 -1.36 18.24 6.04
C PRO A 103 -2.53 18.23 7.03
N GLY A 104 -2.75 17.10 7.72
CA GLY A 104 -3.93 16.88 8.57
C GLY A 104 -5.03 16.01 7.93
N ASN A 105 -5.00 15.79 6.60
CA ASN A 105 -5.82 14.77 5.95
C ASN A 105 -5.17 13.37 6.00
N SER A 106 -3.86 13.29 6.20
CA SER A 106 -3.12 12.03 6.30
C SER A 106 -3.73 11.11 7.38
N GLY A 107 -4.02 9.86 7.01
CA GLY A 107 -4.70 8.87 7.85
C GLY A 107 -6.23 8.92 7.76
N GLY A 108 -6.82 9.97 7.20
CA GLY A 108 -8.25 10.05 6.93
C GLY A 108 -8.68 9.23 5.71
N PRO A 109 -9.97 8.86 5.60
CA PRO A 109 -10.45 8.03 4.51
C PRO A 109 -10.63 8.83 3.21
N LEU A 110 -10.33 8.17 2.10
CA LEU A 110 -10.85 8.50 0.77
C LEU A 110 -12.04 7.58 0.49
N VAL A 111 -13.22 8.15 0.25
CA VAL A 111 -14.47 7.37 0.08
C VAL A 111 -15.13 7.65 -1.27
N ASN A 112 -15.85 6.66 -1.79
CA ASN A 112 -16.69 6.82 -2.98
C ASN A 112 -18.08 7.42 -2.62
N VAL A 113 -18.93 7.58 -3.64
CA VAL A 113 -20.30 8.14 -3.49
C VAL A 113 -21.23 7.29 -2.62
N ASP A 114 -20.92 6.01 -2.43
CA ASP A 114 -21.66 5.10 -1.55
C ASP A 114 -21.18 5.15 -0.09
N GLY A 115 -20.22 6.03 0.22
CA GLY A 115 -19.61 6.16 1.55
C GLY A 115 -18.68 5.00 1.91
N GLN A 116 -18.23 4.23 0.91
CA GLN A 116 -17.29 3.13 1.11
C GLN A 116 -15.85 3.62 0.97
N VAL A 117 -14.97 3.13 1.84
CA VAL A 117 -13.54 3.45 1.82
C VAL A 117 -12.90 2.83 0.60
N ILE A 118 -12.36 3.66 -0.29
CA ILE A 118 -11.57 3.26 -1.45
C ILE A 118 -10.06 3.45 -1.22
N GLY A 119 -9.67 4.20 -0.19
CA GLY A 119 -8.28 4.32 0.25
C GLY A 119 -8.10 5.12 1.54
N VAL A 120 -6.86 5.25 1.98
CA VAL A 120 -6.44 6.07 3.13
C VAL A 120 -5.49 7.16 2.63
N ASN A 121 -5.83 8.42 2.88
CA ASN A 121 -5.03 9.58 2.45
C ASN A 121 -3.63 9.49 3.08
N THR A 122 -2.57 9.62 2.28
CA THR A 122 -1.18 9.57 2.79
C THR A 122 -0.48 10.91 2.63
N ALA A 123 -0.38 11.42 1.40
CA ALA A 123 0.48 12.55 1.09
C ALA A 123 0.00 13.35 -0.12
N ILE A 124 0.62 14.50 -0.30
CA ILE A 124 0.61 15.31 -1.52
C ILE A 124 2.01 15.38 -2.11
N VAL A 125 2.09 15.77 -3.38
CA VAL A 125 3.35 16.27 -3.94
C VAL A 125 3.44 17.77 -3.61
N PRO A 126 4.49 18.23 -2.89
CA PRO A 126 4.68 19.65 -2.64
C PRO A 126 4.66 20.45 -3.95
N GLU A 127 4.05 21.64 -3.92
CA GLU A 127 3.99 22.58 -5.06
C GLU A 127 3.16 22.09 -6.27
N ALA A 128 2.44 20.96 -6.14
CA ALA A 128 1.52 20.47 -7.15
C ALA A 128 0.06 20.57 -6.66
N ASP A 129 -0.64 21.62 -7.09
CA ASP A 129 -2.06 21.78 -6.80
C ASP A 129 -2.88 20.66 -7.48
N GLY A 130 -3.84 20.09 -6.75
CA GLY A 130 -4.73 19.04 -7.28
C GLY A 130 -4.07 17.69 -7.49
N ILE A 131 -2.94 17.40 -6.82
CA ILE A 131 -2.31 16.06 -6.86
C ILE A 131 -2.17 15.51 -5.43
N GLY A 132 -3.19 14.77 -5.00
CA GLY A 132 -3.23 14.02 -3.75
C GLY A 132 -3.07 12.52 -3.96
N PHE A 133 -2.57 11.82 -2.93
CA PHE A 133 -2.38 10.37 -2.96
C PHE A 133 -3.02 9.65 -1.76
N ALA A 134 -3.56 8.46 -2.04
CA ALA A 134 -4.13 7.58 -1.03
C ALA A 134 -3.65 6.13 -1.22
N VAL A 135 -3.41 5.43 -0.12
CA VAL A 135 -3.13 3.98 -0.11
C VAL A 135 -4.43 3.23 -0.43
N PRO A 136 -4.47 2.31 -1.40
CA PRO A 136 -5.74 1.71 -1.84
C PRO A 136 -6.36 0.77 -0.79
N ALA A 137 -7.69 0.68 -0.81
CA ALA A 137 -8.52 -0.09 0.13
C ALA A 137 -8.13 -1.56 0.29
N ASP A 138 -7.72 -2.22 -0.80
CA ASP A 138 -7.28 -3.61 -0.78
C ASP A 138 -5.96 -3.80 -0.03
N THR A 139 -5.00 -2.88 -0.20
CA THR A 139 -3.75 -2.84 0.60
C THR A 139 -4.07 -2.53 2.06
N VAL A 140 -4.99 -1.61 2.33
CA VAL A 140 -5.43 -1.28 3.68
C VAL A 140 -6.01 -2.50 4.38
N ALA A 141 -6.95 -3.21 3.75
CA ALA A 141 -7.60 -4.39 4.32
C ALA A 141 -6.59 -5.48 4.71
N GLU A 142 -5.60 -5.73 3.85
CA GLU A 142 -4.58 -6.76 4.09
C GLU A 142 -3.60 -6.38 5.20
N VAL A 143 -3.07 -5.16 5.15
CA VAL A 143 -2.10 -4.67 6.14
C VAL A 143 -2.75 -4.55 7.52
N VAL A 144 -3.97 -3.99 7.59
CA VAL A 144 -4.72 -3.88 8.85
C VAL A 144 -4.98 -5.27 9.44
N HIS A 145 -5.34 -6.25 8.62
CA HIS A 145 -5.54 -7.63 9.08
C HIS A 145 -4.28 -8.24 9.71
N GLU A 146 -3.12 -8.11 9.06
CA GLU A 146 -1.84 -8.59 9.60
C GLU A 146 -1.45 -7.85 10.89
N LEU A 147 -1.61 -6.53 10.93
CA LEU A 147 -1.28 -5.73 12.11
C LEU A 147 -2.17 -6.06 13.30
N ILE A 148 -3.48 -6.25 13.10
CA ILE A 148 -4.40 -6.66 14.17
C ILE A 148 -4.09 -8.09 14.65
N THR A 149 -3.80 -9.01 13.73
CA THR A 149 -3.65 -10.43 14.05
C THR A 149 -2.29 -10.75 14.67
N TYR A 150 -1.21 -10.15 14.16
CA TYR A 150 0.17 -10.50 14.50
C TYR A 150 0.98 -9.34 15.09
N GLY A 151 0.44 -8.12 15.11
CA GLY A 151 1.17 -6.91 15.54
C GLY A 151 2.24 -6.43 14.56
N ALA A 152 2.47 -7.14 13.45
CA ALA A 152 3.48 -6.81 12.45
C ALA A 152 3.16 -7.43 11.09
N VAL A 153 3.55 -6.73 10.02
CA VAL A 153 3.49 -7.28 8.66
C VAL A 153 4.80 -8.01 8.35
N GLU A 154 4.69 -9.30 8.03
CA GLU A 154 5.81 -10.09 7.52
C GLU A 154 5.62 -10.40 6.04
N ARG A 155 6.71 -10.29 5.29
CA ARG A 155 6.72 -10.51 3.85
C ARG A 155 7.79 -11.52 3.49
N ALA A 156 7.49 -12.36 2.51
CA ALA A 156 8.48 -13.17 1.85
C ALA A 156 9.36 -12.29 0.94
N SER A 157 10.62 -12.67 0.75
CA SER A 157 11.53 -11.99 -0.16
C SER A 157 12.13 -12.96 -1.17
N LEU A 158 12.10 -12.55 -2.44
CA LEU A 158 12.80 -13.22 -3.53
C LEU A 158 14.30 -12.88 -3.57
N GLY A 159 14.77 -11.90 -2.78
CA GLY A 159 16.18 -11.45 -2.82
C GLY A 159 16.56 -10.73 -4.12
N VAL A 160 15.60 -10.06 -4.77
CA VAL A 160 15.83 -9.26 -5.98
C VAL A 160 15.36 -7.82 -5.78
N SER A 161 15.99 -6.89 -6.48
CA SER A 161 15.49 -5.53 -6.67
C SER A 161 14.74 -5.47 -8.00
N VAL A 162 13.61 -4.77 -8.04
CA VAL A 162 12.78 -4.64 -9.24
C VAL A 162 12.49 -3.17 -9.54
N ALA A 163 12.23 -2.87 -10.80
CA ALA A 163 11.69 -1.59 -11.25
C ALA A 163 10.60 -1.83 -12.29
N ARG A 164 9.53 -1.04 -12.24
CA ARG A 164 8.50 -1.06 -13.28
C ARG A 164 9.08 -0.53 -14.58
N ARG A 165 8.98 -1.31 -15.66
CA ARG A 165 9.45 -0.92 -17.01
C ARG A 165 8.41 -1.28 -18.06
N VAL A 166 8.49 -0.63 -19.22
CA VAL A 166 7.76 -1.04 -20.43
C VAL A 166 8.30 -2.39 -20.88
N VAL A 167 7.40 -3.34 -21.10
CA VAL A 167 7.70 -4.69 -21.60
C VAL A 167 6.55 -5.08 -22.51
N ASP A 168 6.79 -5.07 -23.83
CA ASP A 168 5.72 -5.19 -24.84
C ASP A 168 4.88 -6.47 -24.72
N ARG A 169 5.50 -7.56 -24.25
CA ARG A 169 4.83 -8.87 -24.07
C ARG A 169 4.14 -9.02 -22.71
N ALA A 170 4.37 -8.11 -21.78
CA ALA A 170 3.71 -8.19 -20.48
C ALA A 170 2.24 -7.73 -20.60
N PRO A 171 1.31 -8.35 -19.85
CA PRO A 171 -0.07 -7.87 -19.81
C PRO A 171 -0.13 -6.39 -19.42
N GLY A 172 -0.74 -5.56 -20.28
CA GLY A 172 -0.80 -4.10 -20.08
C GLY A 172 0.47 -3.33 -20.43
N GLY A 173 1.45 -3.96 -21.09
CA GLY A 173 2.65 -3.32 -21.65
C GLY A 173 3.74 -2.95 -20.62
N HIS A 174 3.60 -3.38 -19.37
CA HIS A 174 4.55 -3.12 -18.30
C HIS A 174 4.73 -4.33 -17.38
N ALA A 175 5.92 -4.48 -16.80
CA ALA A 175 6.21 -5.48 -15.78
C ALA A 175 7.20 -4.99 -14.74
N LEU A 176 7.32 -5.71 -13.64
CA LEU A 176 8.39 -5.54 -12.67
C LEU A 176 9.64 -6.27 -13.16
N VAL A 177 10.61 -5.50 -13.66
CA VAL A 177 11.86 -6.03 -14.20
C VAL A 177 12.91 -6.07 -13.11
N VAL A 178 13.56 -7.23 -12.94
CA VAL A 178 14.68 -7.44 -12.03
C VAL A 178 15.83 -6.53 -12.46
N THR A 179 16.26 -5.65 -11.57
CA THR A 179 17.38 -4.73 -11.80
C THR A 179 18.66 -5.18 -11.12
N ALA A 180 18.55 -5.94 -10.03
CA ALA A 180 19.66 -6.53 -9.33
C ALA A 180 19.23 -7.82 -8.64
N VAL A 181 20.13 -8.80 -8.59
CA VAL A 181 19.96 -10.06 -7.88
C VAL A 181 20.93 -10.04 -6.71
N ARG A 182 20.44 -10.25 -5.49
CA ARG A 182 21.28 -10.28 -4.28
C ARG A 182 21.82 -11.69 -4.08
N ASP A 183 22.92 -11.81 -3.34
CA ASP A 183 23.52 -13.12 -2.98
C ASP A 183 22.52 -14.05 -2.28
N ASN A 184 21.52 -13.45 -1.65
CA ASN A 184 20.49 -14.13 -0.90
C ASN A 184 19.20 -14.38 -1.73
N SER A 185 19.30 -14.36 -3.06
CA SER A 185 18.21 -14.67 -3.99
C SER A 185 17.51 -16.00 -3.66
N ALA A 186 16.19 -16.04 -3.81
CA ALA A 186 15.36 -17.22 -3.57
C ALA A 186 15.35 -18.21 -4.74
N GLY A 187 15.86 -17.81 -5.90
CA GLY A 187 15.88 -18.58 -7.15
C GLY A 187 16.92 -18.06 -8.13
N THR A 188 16.96 -18.64 -9.33
CA THR A 188 17.95 -18.33 -10.39
C THR A 188 17.49 -17.16 -11.27
N PHE A 189 17.21 -16.02 -10.63
CA PHE A 189 16.85 -14.78 -11.32
C PHE A 189 18.06 -14.17 -12.04
N GLU A 190 17.79 -13.40 -13.09
CA GLU A 190 18.77 -12.62 -13.83
C GLU A 190 18.30 -11.16 -13.98
N PRO A 191 19.21 -10.16 -13.96
CA PRO A 191 18.86 -8.81 -14.35
C PRO A 191 18.22 -8.78 -15.74
N GLY A 192 17.05 -8.16 -15.87
CA GLY A 192 16.25 -8.16 -17.09
C GLY A 192 15.05 -9.10 -17.05
N ASP A 193 14.98 -10.05 -16.12
CA ASP A 193 13.79 -10.87 -15.91
C ASP A 193 12.58 -10.00 -15.57
N ALA A 194 11.51 -10.08 -16.36
CA ALA A 194 10.25 -9.43 -16.08
C ALA A 194 9.33 -10.40 -15.33
N ILE A 195 9.04 -10.13 -14.06
CA ILE A 195 8.18 -10.99 -13.24
C ILE A 195 6.73 -10.81 -13.70
N VAL A 196 6.08 -11.93 -14.06
CA VAL A 196 4.70 -11.94 -14.56
C VAL A 196 3.75 -12.77 -13.68
N ALA A 197 4.24 -13.76 -12.94
CA ALA A 197 3.43 -14.50 -11.97
C ALA A 197 4.24 -15.02 -10.77
N VAL A 198 3.59 -15.16 -9.62
CA VAL A 198 4.14 -15.83 -8.42
C VAL A 198 3.08 -16.77 -7.86
N GLY A 199 3.34 -18.08 -7.93
CA GLY A 199 2.31 -19.09 -7.67
C GLY A 199 1.16 -18.94 -8.66
N ASP A 200 -0.06 -18.87 -8.13
CA ASP A 200 -1.28 -18.70 -8.93
C ASP A 200 -1.70 -17.23 -9.11
N ARG A 201 -0.82 -16.28 -8.76
CA ARG A 201 -1.12 -14.84 -8.82
C ARG A 201 -0.36 -14.17 -9.95
N ASP A 202 -1.10 -13.53 -10.85
CA ASP A 202 -0.54 -12.63 -11.86
C ASP A 202 0.02 -11.37 -11.21
N ILE A 203 1.17 -10.91 -11.71
CA ILE A 203 1.88 -9.75 -11.19
C ILE A 203 1.86 -8.64 -12.24
N HIS A 204 1.07 -7.60 -11.99
CA HIS A 204 0.98 -6.42 -12.85
C HIS A 204 1.54 -5.16 -12.17
N SER A 205 1.81 -5.23 -10.87
CA SER A 205 2.17 -4.11 -10.02
C SER A 205 2.98 -4.54 -8.83
N GLN A 206 3.55 -3.56 -8.11
CA GLN A 206 4.38 -3.86 -6.94
C GLN A 206 3.55 -4.36 -5.77
N ASN A 207 2.32 -3.87 -5.60
CA ASN A 207 1.38 -4.40 -4.62
C ASN A 207 0.98 -5.84 -4.96
N ASP A 208 0.81 -6.21 -6.23
CA ASP A 208 0.59 -7.63 -6.59
C ASP A 208 1.77 -8.50 -6.13
N LEU A 209 3.01 -8.04 -6.34
CA LEU A 209 4.20 -8.76 -5.89
C LEU A 209 4.26 -8.86 -4.36
N LEU A 210 4.00 -7.77 -3.64
CA LEU A 210 3.95 -7.77 -2.18
C LEU A 210 2.84 -8.72 -1.65
N ARG A 211 1.70 -8.79 -2.35
CA ARG A 211 0.58 -9.68 -2.04
C ARG A 211 0.84 -11.13 -2.37
N ALA A 212 1.65 -11.40 -3.38
CA ALA A 212 2.06 -12.76 -3.69
C ALA A 212 3.21 -13.25 -2.78
N LEU A 213 3.94 -12.33 -2.16
CA LEU A 213 5.04 -12.62 -1.24
C LEU A 213 4.66 -12.32 0.22
N ARG A 214 3.56 -12.92 0.68
CA ARG A 214 3.10 -12.82 2.08
C ARG A 214 3.83 -13.79 3.01
N ARG A 215 3.56 -13.62 4.31
CA ARG A 215 4.02 -14.48 5.42
C ARG A 215 3.88 -15.97 5.12
N ASP A 216 2.75 -16.41 4.56
CA ASP A 216 2.43 -17.82 4.30
C ASP A 216 3.22 -18.45 3.15
N VAL A 217 3.84 -17.62 2.29
CA VAL A 217 4.72 -18.04 1.20
C VAL A 217 6.17 -18.18 1.66
N ALA A 218 6.54 -17.52 2.76
CA ALA A 218 7.88 -17.58 3.29
C ALA A 218 8.30 -19.02 3.65
N ASN A 219 9.54 -19.37 3.30
CA ASN A 219 10.20 -20.65 3.52
C ASN A 219 9.53 -21.85 2.85
N ARG A 220 8.55 -21.63 1.95
CA ARG A 220 7.91 -22.64 1.12
C ARG A 220 8.39 -22.54 -0.32
N LYS A 221 8.26 -23.64 -1.07
CA LYS A 221 8.48 -23.62 -2.50
C LYS A 221 7.34 -22.88 -3.19
N VAL A 222 7.68 -21.97 -4.10
CA VAL A 222 6.74 -21.29 -4.98
C VAL A 222 7.36 -21.15 -6.36
N THR A 223 6.59 -21.34 -7.42
CA THR A 223 7.04 -21.08 -8.78
C THR A 223 6.88 -19.60 -9.08
N VAL A 224 7.93 -18.98 -9.61
CA VAL A 224 7.88 -17.62 -10.14
C VAL A 224 8.05 -17.69 -11.64
N VAL A 225 7.11 -17.12 -12.39
CA VAL A 225 7.16 -17.06 -13.84
C VAL A 225 7.70 -15.70 -14.25
N VAL A 226 8.72 -15.71 -15.10
CA VAL A 226 9.35 -14.50 -15.63
C VAL A 226 9.39 -14.54 -17.16
N LEU A 227 9.36 -13.38 -17.81
CA LEU A 227 9.79 -13.23 -19.18
C LEU A 227 11.28 -12.90 -19.19
N ARG A 228 12.09 -13.78 -19.78
CA ARG A 228 13.53 -13.61 -19.96
C ARG A 228 13.81 -13.41 -21.45
N GLY A 229 13.99 -12.16 -21.84
CA GLY A 229 13.96 -11.78 -23.25
C GLY A 229 12.60 -12.13 -23.86
N ASP A 230 12.61 -13.10 -24.78
CA ASP A 230 11.43 -13.51 -25.54
C ASP A 230 10.77 -14.80 -25.03
N HIS A 231 11.30 -15.41 -23.96
CA HIS A 231 10.81 -16.68 -23.46
C HIS A 231 10.23 -16.56 -22.06
N GLU A 232 9.19 -17.33 -21.80
CA GLU A 232 8.68 -17.55 -20.47
C GLU A 232 9.53 -18.60 -19.74
N VAL A 233 9.96 -18.29 -18.52
CA VAL A 233 10.80 -19.15 -17.69
C VAL A 233 10.15 -19.32 -16.33
N SER A 234 9.93 -20.57 -15.93
CA SER A 234 9.48 -20.92 -14.58
C SER A 234 10.69 -21.16 -13.67
N ILE A 235 10.80 -20.37 -12.60
CA ILE A 235 11.86 -20.45 -11.60
C ILE A 235 11.27 -21.01 -10.31
N GLU A 236 11.75 -22.17 -9.86
CA GLU A 236 11.42 -22.67 -8.52
C GLU A 236 12.15 -21.82 -7.47
N CYS A 237 11.38 -21.17 -6.60
CA CYS A 237 11.90 -20.29 -5.57
C CYS A 237 11.59 -20.82 -4.17
N ARG A 238 12.48 -20.52 -3.22
CA ARG A 238 12.18 -20.66 -1.78
C ARG A 238 12.36 -19.32 -1.06
N PRO A 239 11.36 -18.43 -1.11
CA PRO A 239 11.44 -17.09 -0.52
C PRO A 239 11.72 -17.13 0.98
N ARG A 240 12.44 -16.16 1.52
CA ARG A 240 12.71 -16.06 2.96
C ARG A 240 11.79 -15.08 3.65
N SER A 241 11.44 -15.33 4.91
CA SER A 241 10.73 -14.32 5.70
C SER A 241 11.64 -13.12 5.93
N VAL A 242 11.09 -11.94 5.70
CA VAL A 242 11.66 -10.64 6.01
C VAL A 242 10.61 -9.86 6.80
N ARG A 243 10.93 -9.55 8.05
CA ARG A 243 10.06 -8.75 8.89
C ARG A 243 10.23 -7.27 8.55
N THR A 244 9.13 -6.60 8.23
CA THR A 244 9.15 -5.14 8.02
C THR A 244 9.09 -4.44 9.39
N PHE A 245 10.16 -4.58 10.17
CA PHE A 245 10.35 -4.06 11.53
C PHE A 245 9.33 -4.49 12.61
N GLY A 246 9.84 -4.55 13.84
CA GLY A 246 9.14 -4.53 15.13
C GLY A 246 9.94 -3.61 16.03
#